data_AF-Q9GHT0-F1
#
_entry.id   AF-Q9GHT0-F1
#
_cell.length_a   1.000
_cell.length_b   1.000
_cell.length_c   1.000
_cell.angle_alpha   90.00
_cell.angle_beta   90.00
_cell.angle_gamma   90.00
#
_symmetry.space_group_name_H-M   'P 1'
#
loop_
_entity.id
_entity.type
_entity.pdbx_description
1 polymer ?
#
loop_
_entity_poly.entity_id
_entity_poly.type
_entity_poly.pdbx_seq_one_letter_code
_entity_poly.pdbx_strand_id
1 'polypeptide(L)' 'SVGFKAGVKEYKLTYYTPDYQTKDTDILAAFRVTPQPGVPPEEAGAAVAAESSTGTWTTVW' A
#
# COMPACT_ATOMS: atom_id res chain seq x y z
N SER A 1 2.46 5.20 23.44
CA SER A 1 1.63 5.33 22.22
C SER A 1 0.79 4.06 22.10
N VAL A 2 -0.54 4.18 22.07
CA VAL A 2 -1.46 3.02 22.17
C VAL A 2 -1.80 2.39 20.80
N GLY A 3 -1.20 2.87 19.70
CA GLY A 3 -1.54 2.43 18.34
C GLY A 3 -0.35 1.99 17.47
N PHE A 4 0.89 2.20 17.90
CA PHE A 4 2.07 1.92 17.09
C PHE A 4 2.66 0.54 17.42
N LYS A 5 2.64 -0.39 16.46
CA LYS A 5 3.34 -1.68 16.55
C LYS A 5 4.50 -1.68 15.56
N ALA A 6 5.73 -1.74 16.05
CA ALA A 6 6.93 -1.82 15.21
C ALA A 6 7.02 -3.15 14.43
N GLY A 7 7.85 -3.18 13.39
CA GLY A 7 8.14 -4.37 12.59
C GLY A 7 7.60 -4.30 11.15
N VAL A 8 8.00 -5.30 10.36
CA VAL A 8 7.58 -5.48 8.97
C VAL A 8 6.14 -5.98 8.94
N LYS A 9 5.33 -5.40 8.05
CA LYS A 9 3.93 -5.76 7.83
C LYS A 9 3.61 -5.71 6.34
N GLU A 10 2.58 -6.46 5.94
CA GLU A 10 2.04 -6.39 4.58
C GLU A 10 1.46 -5.00 4.31
N TYR A 11 1.79 -4.43 3.15
CA TYR A 11 1.31 -3.12 2.73
C TYR A 11 -0.21 -3.09 2.52
N LYS A 12 -0.81 -4.21 2.08
CA LYS A 12 -2.25 -4.31 1.85
C LYS A 12 -3.09 -4.01 3.09
N LEU A 13 -2.54 -4.16 4.29
CA LEU A 13 -3.26 -3.88 5.53
C LEU A 13 -3.63 -2.40 5.69
N THR A 14 -2.89 -1.49 5.06
CA THR A 14 -3.10 -0.04 5.20
C THR A 14 -3.24 0.70 3.88
N TYR A 15 -2.69 0.15 2.79
CA TYR A 15 -2.67 0.79 1.48
C TYR A 15 -3.54 0.10 0.42
N TYR A 16 -4.30 -0.95 0.79
CA TYR A 16 -5.32 -1.54 -0.07
C TYR A 16 -6.72 -1.22 0.46
N THR A 17 -7.37 -0.23 -0.15
CA THR A 17 -8.71 0.23 0.24
C THR A 17 -9.66 0.15 -0.96
N PRO A 18 -10.23 -1.03 -1.26
CA PRO A 18 -11.05 -1.23 -2.46
C PRO A 18 -12.32 -0.39 -2.50
N ASP A 19 -12.82 0.05 -1.34
CA ASP A 19 -14.03 0.87 -1.23
C ASP A 19 -13.75 2.39 -1.23
N TYR A 20 -12.49 2.80 -1.44
CA TYR A 20 -12.12 4.21 -1.48
C TYR A 20 -12.88 4.95 -2.59
N GLN A 21 -13.61 5.99 -2.21
CA GLN A 21 -14.28 6.88 -3.16
C GLN A 21 -13.30 7.93 -3.63
N THR A 22 -12.94 7.88 -4.91
CA THR A 22 -12.05 8.86 -5.55
C THR A 22 -12.65 10.25 -5.52
N LYS A 23 -11.83 11.26 -5.25
CA LYS A 23 -12.20 12.68 -5.28
C LYS A 23 -11.65 13.33 -6.54
N ASP A 24 -12.29 14.42 -6.95
CA ASP A 24 -11.86 15.21 -8.12
C ASP A 24 -10.45 15.82 -7.94
N THR A 25 -9.99 15.96 -6.70
CA THR A 25 -8.67 16.50 -6.36
C THR A 25 -7.58 15.43 -6.32
N ASP A 26 -7.92 14.15 -6.44
CA ASP A 26 -6.93 13.07 -6.36
C ASP A 26 -6.14 12.96 -7.66
N ILE A 27 -4.85 12.63 -7.54
CA ILE A 27 -4.01 12.29 -8.69
C ILE A 27 -4.07 10.78 -8.87
N LEU A 28 -4.70 10.33 -9.96
CA LEU A 28 -4.86 8.91 -10.28
C LEU A 28 -3.72 8.42 -11.17
N ALA A 29 -3.14 7.26 -10.84
CA ALA A 29 -2.12 6.60 -11.63
C ALA A 29 -2.52 5.15 -11.91
N ALA A 30 -2.44 4.72 -13.18
CA ALA A 30 -2.71 3.36 -13.59
C ALA A 30 -1.40 2.63 -13.90
N PHE A 31 -1.13 1.54 -13.19
CA PHE A 31 0.08 0.75 -13.36
C PHE A 31 -0.22 -0.63 -13.93
N ARG A 32 0.59 -1.08 -14.89
CA ARG A 32 0.65 -2.49 -15.27
C ARG A 32 1.71 -3.17 -14.40
N VAL A 33 1.26 -3.89 -13.39
CA VAL A 33 2.13 -4.61 -12.46
C VAL A 33 2.12 -6.11 -12.81
N THR A 34 3.30 -6.72 -12.87
CA THR A 34 3.46 -8.17 -12.96
C THR A 34 4.08 -8.65 -11.65
N PRO A 35 3.28 -9.16 -10.69
CA PRO A 35 3.80 -9.68 -9.44
C PRO A 35 4.74 -10.88 -9.68
N GLN A 36 5.72 -11.04 -8.80
CA GLN A 36 6.53 -12.26 -8.78
C GLN A 36 5.67 -13.47 -8.37
N PRO A 37 6.03 -14.70 -8.78
CA PRO A 37 5.33 -15.90 -8.33
C PRO A 37 5.21 -15.98 -6.81
N GLY A 38 4.00 -16.21 -6.31
CA GLY A 38 3.70 -16.30 -4.87
C GLY A 38 3.40 -14.95 -4.19
N VAL A 39 3.52 -13.82 -4.90
CA VAL A 39 3.11 -12.50 -4.38
C VAL A 39 1.66 -12.22 -4.78
N PRO A 40 0.74 -12.00 -3.81
CA PRO A 40 -0.63 -11.61 -4.13
C PRO A 40 -0.69 -10.27 -4.90
N PRO A 41 -1.53 -10.14 -5.93
CA PRO A 41 -1.67 -8.89 -6.69
C PRO A 41 -2.03 -7.68 -5.82
N GLU A 42 -2.86 -7.85 -4.79
CA GLU A 42 -3.28 -6.78 -3.88
C GLU A 42 -2.10 -6.27 -3.05
N GLU A 43 -1.21 -7.15 -2.62
CA GLU A 43 0.00 -6.78 -1.89
C GLU A 43 0.98 -6.03 -2.80
N ALA A 44 1.17 -6.52 -4.04
CA ALA A 44 2.02 -5.84 -5.01
C ALA A 44 1.49 -4.44 -5.36
N GLY A 45 0.17 -4.30 -5.55
CA GLY A 45 -0.47 -3.01 -5.79
C GLY A 45 -0.36 -2.07 -4.58
N ALA A 46 -0.59 -2.59 -3.37
CA ALA A 46 -0.46 -1.82 -2.14
C ALA A 46 0.98 -1.37 -1.89
N ALA A 47 1.98 -2.19 -2.23
CA ALA A 47 3.39 -1.80 -2.13
C ALA A 47 3.73 -0.63 -3.08
N VAL A 48 3.21 -0.64 -4.31
CA VAL A 48 3.34 0.49 -5.24
C VAL A 48 2.71 1.76 -4.64
N ALA A 49 1.49 1.66 -4.11
CA ALA A 49 0.81 2.80 -3.49
C ALA A 49 1.56 3.33 -2.26
N ALA A 50 2.07 2.43 -1.41
CA ALA A 50 2.79 2.79 -0.19
C ALA A 50 4.11 3.52 -0.49
N GLU A 51 5.01 2.90 -1.25
CA GLU A 51 6.37 3.42 -1.50
C GLU A 51 6.40 4.65 -2.43
N SER A 52 5.31 4.92 -3.17
CA SER A 52 5.15 6.14 -3.96
C SER A 52 4.44 7.29 -3.23
N SER A 53 4.01 7.06 -1.99
CA SER A 53 3.36 8.06 -1.14
C SER A 53 4.12 8.27 0.16
N THR A 54 3.90 7.40 1.16
CA THR A 54 4.36 7.61 2.54
C THR A 54 4.89 6.36 3.24
N GLY A 55 4.81 5.19 2.61
CA GLY A 55 5.24 3.91 3.17
C GLY A 55 6.74 3.68 3.07
N THR A 56 7.23 2.77 3.91
CA THR A 56 8.55 2.14 3.79
C THR A 56 8.45 0.67 4.24
N TRP A 57 9.51 -0.12 4.06
CA TRP A 57 9.55 -1.58 4.28
C TRP A 57 9.29 -2.06 5.72
N THR A 58 9.28 -1.16 6.71
CA THR A 58 8.95 -1.47 8.11
C THR A 58 8.16 -0.33 8.73
N THR A 59 7.38 -0.64 9.76
CA THR A 59 6.62 0.38 10.47
C THR A 59 7.59 1.33 11.20
N VAL A 60 7.51 2.64 10.98
CA VAL A 60 8.31 3.70 11.66
C VAL A 60 7.42 4.64 12.49
N TRP A 61 7.90 5.04 13.68
CA TRP A 61 7.11 5.75 14.70
C TRP A 61 7.01 7.26 14.47
#